data_AF-A0A7S2XQI4-F1
#
_entry.id   AF-A0A7S2XQI4-F1
#
_cell.length_a   1.000
_cell.length_b   1.000
_cell.length_c   1.000
_cell.angle_alpha   90.00
_cell.angle_beta   90.00
_cell.angle_gamma   90.00
#
_symmetry.space_group_name_H-M   'P 1'
#
loop_
_entity.id
_entity.type
_entity.pdbx_description
1 polymer ?
#
loop_
_entity_poly.entity_id
_entity_poly.type
_entity_poly.pdbx_seq_one_letter_code
_entity_poly.pdbx_strand_id
1 'polypeptide(L)'
;NTPYIQTENPIINEDYQGQLDGVRTDIRATNHARMFAAWEPCYSEMIQASKKLGSDYDVVIRIREDHAFTEPFNIHTVFDELSLKPRTVMASSCAPFHGMNDRFAILSSDAAFDYFVGPLLSYYTKPLHAKFINAETFIYYTYLSLKLKVIKTPKIFNLQKFRIFNGGPVLVPVFQLTFPECGGSIEDKIIKREDDDDDASGSGSRSEDNIVTS
;
A
#
# COMPACT_ATOMS: atom_id res chain seq x y z
N ASN A 1 -25.97 -10.33 -11.43
CA ASN A 1 -24.60 -9.98 -11.85
C ASN A 1 -24.65 -9.02 -13.01
N THR A 2 -24.63 -7.73 -12.71
CA THR A 2 -24.27 -6.72 -13.70
C THR A 2 -22.75 -6.83 -13.86
N PRO A 3 -22.21 -7.05 -15.06
CA PRO A 3 -20.77 -7.05 -15.25
C PRO A 3 -20.21 -5.69 -14.82
N TYR A 4 -19.15 -5.68 -14.00
CA TYR A 4 -18.48 -4.44 -13.65
C TYR A 4 -17.89 -3.81 -14.90
N ILE A 5 -18.30 -2.57 -15.21
CA ILE A 5 -17.79 -1.80 -16.34
C ILE A 5 -16.72 -0.87 -15.78
N GLN A 6 -15.45 -1.13 -16.12
CA GLN A 6 -14.37 -0.20 -15.85
C GLN A 6 -14.67 1.13 -16.53
N THR A 7 -14.45 2.24 -15.81
CA THR A 7 -14.62 3.58 -16.40
C THR A 7 -13.69 3.72 -17.61
N GLU A 8 -14.28 3.87 -18.79
CA GLU A 8 -13.52 3.97 -20.04
C GLU A 8 -12.59 5.19 -20.03
N ASN A 9 -13.04 6.32 -19.48
CA ASN A 9 -12.25 7.55 -19.42
C ASN A 9 -12.28 8.12 -18.00
N PRO A 10 -11.43 7.64 -17.07
CA PRO A 10 -11.36 8.22 -15.73
C PRO A 10 -10.79 9.64 -15.79
N ILE A 11 -11.23 10.50 -14.86
CA ILE A 11 -10.61 11.82 -14.67
C ILE A 11 -9.19 11.60 -14.16
N ILE A 12 -8.20 12.22 -14.80
CA ILE A 12 -6.80 12.09 -14.41
C ILE A 12 -6.45 13.21 -13.44
N ASN A 13 -5.86 12.85 -12.29
CA ASN A 13 -5.28 13.81 -11.38
C ASN A 13 -3.89 14.18 -11.94
N GLU A 14 -3.73 15.43 -12.39
CA GLU A 14 -2.50 15.94 -12.99
C GLU A 14 -1.32 15.93 -12.01
N ASP A 15 -1.55 16.26 -10.73
CA ASP A 15 -0.53 16.17 -9.68
C ASP A 15 -0.07 14.71 -9.50
N TYR A 16 -1.01 13.78 -9.61
CA TYR A 16 -0.71 12.36 -9.50
C TYR A 16 0.16 11.90 -10.65
N GLN A 17 -0.26 12.24 -11.88
CA GLN A 17 0.50 11.92 -13.08
C GLN A 17 1.90 12.55 -13.06
N GLY A 18 2.03 13.79 -12.58
CA GLY A 18 3.28 14.52 -12.49
C GLY A 18 4.30 13.92 -11.52
N GLN A 19 3.84 13.17 -10.50
CA GLN A 19 4.70 12.49 -9.52
C GLN A 19 4.97 11.01 -9.87
N LEU A 20 4.36 10.47 -10.93
CA LEU A 20 4.66 9.10 -11.35
C LEU A 20 6.05 8.99 -12.00
N ASP A 21 6.85 8.04 -11.53
CA ASP A 21 8.12 7.71 -12.17
C ASP A 21 7.91 6.89 -13.44
N GLY A 22 8.75 7.09 -14.46
CA GLY A 22 8.89 6.24 -15.63
C GLY A 22 8.29 6.80 -16.92
N VAL A 23 8.12 5.94 -17.93
CA VAL A 23 7.64 6.33 -19.27
C VAL A 23 6.13 6.10 -19.36
N ARG A 24 5.44 6.94 -20.15
CA ARG A 24 3.96 6.90 -20.38
C ARG A 24 3.16 7.04 -19.09
N THR A 25 3.47 8.09 -18.33
CA THR A 25 2.81 8.40 -17.06
C THR A 25 1.30 8.65 -17.24
N ASP A 26 0.88 9.15 -18.40
CA ASP A 26 -0.51 9.30 -18.83
C ASP A 26 -1.30 7.99 -18.74
N ILE A 27 -0.76 6.92 -19.33
CA ILE A 27 -1.42 5.61 -19.38
C ILE A 27 -1.32 4.90 -18.04
N ARG A 28 -0.22 5.09 -17.33
CA ARG A 28 -0.08 4.56 -15.98
C ARG A 28 -1.08 5.20 -15.03
N ALA A 29 -1.21 6.52 -15.05
CA ALA A 29 -2.21 7.24 -14.27
C ALA A 29 -3.63 6.77 -14.61
N THR A 30 -3.95 6.62 -15.90
CA THR A 30 -5.23 6.08 -16.36
C THR A 30 -5.50 4.68 -15.80
N ASN A 31 -4.52 3.78 -15.89
CA ASN A 31 -4.65 2.41 -15.37
C ASN A 31 -4.78 2.37 -13.85
N HIS A 32 -4.05 3.22 -13.13
CA HIS A 32 -4.15 3.32 -11.67
C HIS A 32 -5.53 3.84 -11.25
N ALA A 33 -6.04 4.89 -11.90
CA ALA A 33 -7.37 5.42 -11.64
C ALA A 33 -8.47 4.37 -11.86
N ARG A 34 -8.39 3.60 -12.96
CA ARG A 34 -9.31 2.46 -13.21
C ARG A 34 -9.18 1.39 -12.15
N MET A 35 -7.96 1.07 -11.71
CA MET A 35 -7.72 0.08 -10.66
C MET A 35 -8.35 0.51 -9.34
N PHE A 36 -8.15 1.76 -8.90
CA PHE A 36 -8.77 2.28 -7.68
C PHE A 36 -10.30 2.32 -7.79
N ALA A 37 -10.83 2.69 -8.95
CA ALA A 37 -12.27 2.71 -9.21
C ALA A 37 -12.88 1.30 -9.22
N ALA A 38 -12.10 0.27 -9.55
CA ALA A 38 -12.56 -1.11 -9.53
C ALA A 38 -12.69 -1.71 -8.12
N TRP A 39 -12.09 -1.07 -7.10
CA TRP A 39 -12.11 -1.57 -5.73
C TRP A 39 -13.37 -1.13 -4.97
N GLU A 40 -13.92 0.05 -5.27
CA GLU A 40 -15.11 0.58 -4.60
C GLU A 40 -16.34 -0.35 -4.73
N PRO A 41 -16.67 -0.90 -5.92
CA PRO A 41 -17.80 -1.80 -6.05
C PRO A 41 -17.63 -3.10 -5.27
N CYS A 42 -16.39 -3.59 -5.08
CA CYS A 42 -16.12 -4.76 -4.25
C CYS A 42 -16.58 -4.53 -2.80
N TYR A 43 -16.33 -3.33 -2.26
CA TYR A 43 -16.82 -2.96 -0.94
C TYR A 43 -18.35 -2.82 -0.90
N SER A 44 -18.94 -2.18 -1.91
CA SER A 44 -20.40 -2.02 -2.00
C SER A 44 -21.13 -3.37 -2.00
N GLU A 45 -20.69 -4.31 -2.84
CA GLU A 45 -21.26 -5.66 -2.90
C GLU A 45 -21.07 -6.43 -1.60
N MET A 46 -19.90 -6.31 -0.97
CA MET A 46 -19.64 -6.91 0.34
C MET A 46 -20.62 -6.38 1.41
N ILE A 47 -20.82 -5.06 1.51
CA ILE A 47 -21.75 -4.48 2.48
C ILE A 47 -23.21 -4.88 2.17
N GLN A 48 -23.59 -4.96 0.90
CA GLN A 48 -24.92 -5.46 0.54
C GLN A 48 -25.11 -6.92 0.95
N ALA A 49 -24.07 -7.75 0.82
CA ALA A 49 -24.09 -9.14 1.26
C ALA A 49 -24.17 -9.25 2.80
N SER A 50 -23.39 -8.47 3.55
CA SER A 50 -23.50 -8.38 5.03
C SER A 50 -24.95 -8.07 5.45
N LYS A 51 -25.55 -7.03 4.86
CA LYS A 51 -26.94 -6.63 5.16
C LYS A 51 -27.96 -7.73 4.86
N LYS A 52 -27.77 -8.49 3.78
CA LYS A 52 -28.66 -9.61 3.41
C LYS A 52 -28.53 -10.78 4.38
N LEU A 53 -27.32 -11.03 4.88
CA LEU A 53 -27.03 -12.10 5.84
C LEU A 53 -27.43 -11.73 7.28
N GLY A 54 -27.52 -10.43 7.58
CA GLY A 54 -27.81 -9.93 8.93
C GLY A 54 -26.62 -10.08 9.89
N SER A 55 -25.41 -10.21 9.35
CA SER A 55 -24.18 -10.40 10.10
C SER A 55 -23.01 -9.74 9.37
N ASP A 56 -22.18 -9.01 10.11
CA ASP A 56 -20.96 -8.43 9.58
C ASP A 56 -19.84 -9.47 9.41
N TYR A 57 -18.86 -9.14 8.56
CA TYR A 57 -17.67 -9.96 8.38
C TYR A 57 -16.68 -9.69 9.51
N ASP A 58 -16.11 -10.74 10.10
CA ASP A 58 -15.02 -10.56 11.06
C ASP A 58 -13.71 -10.18 10.37
N VAL A 59 -13.47 -10.78 9.20
CA VAL A 59 -12.25 -10.66 8.42
C VAL A 59 -12.61 -10.53 6.96
N VAL A 60 -11.91 -9.64 6.26
CA VAL A 60 -12.07 -9.45 4.81
C VAL A 60 -10.79 -9.85 4.11
N ILE A 61 -10.90 -10.71 3.09
CA ILE A 61 -9.76 -11.17 2.31
C ILE A 61 -9.89 -10.61 0.89
N ARG A 62 -8.87 -9.88 0.43
CA ARG A 62 -8.72 -9.47 -0.96
C ARG A 62 -7.67 -10.34 -1.62
N ILE A 63 -8.05 -11.04 -2.68
CA ILE A 63 -7.13 -11.84 -3.50
C ILE A 63 -7.21 -11.34 -4.94
N ARG A 64 -6.08 -11.23 -5.62
CA ARG A 64 -6.05 -10.93 -7.06
C ARG A 64 -6.47 -12.18 -7.85
N GLU A 65 -7.20 -11.99 -8.94
CA GLU A 65 -7.78 -13.09 -9.74
C GLU A 65 -6.75 -14.09 -10.29
N ASP A 66 -5.47 -13.72 -10.39
CA ASP A 66 -4.37 -14.60 -10.82
C ASP A 66 -3.63 -15.26 -9.63
N HIS A 67 -4.18 -15.21 -8.41
CA HIS A 67 -3.56 -15.76 -7.19
C HIS A 67 -4.48 -16.74 -6.48
N ALA A 68 -3.90 -17.83 -5.99
CA ALA A 68 -4.58 -18.82 -5.18
C ALA A 68 -3.67 -19.34 -4.06
N PHE A 69 -4.28 -19.86 -3.01
CA PHE A 69 -3.59 -20.63 -1.99
C PHE A 69 -3.25 -22.02 -2.53
N THR A 70 -2.00 -22.45 -2.38
CA THR A 70 -1.61 -23.83 -2.72
C THR A 70 -1.70 -24.79 -1.55
N GLU A 71 -1.90 -24.26 -0.35
CA GLU A 71 -2.02 -25.02 0.90
C GLU A 71 -3.20 -24.50 1.72
N PRO A 72 -3.76 -25.31 2.63
CA PRO A 72 -4.79 -24.85 3.56
C PRO A 72 -4.30 -23.65 4.38
N PHE A 73 -5.14 -22.62 4.42
CA PHE A 73 -4.86 -21.38 5.13
C PHE A 73 -5.39 -21.45 6.57
N ASN A 74 -4.52 -21.28 7.56
CA ASN A 74 -4.93 -21.25 8.98
C ASN A 74 -5.53 -19.87 9.34
N ILE A 75 -6.85 -19.74 9.18
CA ILE A 75 -7.58 -18.52 9.47
C ILE A 75 -7.55 -18.13 10.96
N HIS A 76 -7.39 -19.08 11.89
CA HIS A 76 -7.43 -18.78 13.33
C HIS A 76 -6.31 -17.84 13.76
N THR A 77 -5.08 -18.09 13.31
CA THR A 77 -3.93 -17.22 13.61
C THR A 77 -4.13 -15.79 13.11
N VAL A 78 -4.80 -15.65 11.98
CA VAL A 78 -5.10 -14.34 11.39
C VAL A 78 -6.24 -13.65 12.12
N PHE A 79 -7.26 -14.40 12.53
CA PHE A 79 -8.34 -13.89 13.35
C PHE A 79 -7.82 -13.39 14.70
N ASP A 80 -6.96 -14.13 15.38
CA ASP A 80 -6.37 -13.72 16.66
C ASP A 80 -5.56 -12.42 16.50
N GLU A 81 -4.79 -12.30 15.42
CA GLU A 81 -4.00 -11.10 15.14
C GLU A 81 -4.87 -9.87 14.82
N LEU A 82 -5.95 -10.05 14.05
CA LEU A 82 -6.84 -8.96 13.63
C LEU A 82 -7.85 -8.56 14.69
N SER A 83 -8.35 -9.51 15.50
CA SER A 83 -9.30 -9.23 16.59
C SER A 83 -8.66 -8.37 17.67
N LEU A 84 -7.36 -8.51 17.91
CA LEU A 84 -6.60 -7.68 18.84
C LEU A 84 -6.17 -6.32 18.27
N LYS A 85 -6.28 -6.13 16.94
CA LYS A 85 -5.73 -4.97 16.23
C LYS A 85 -6.77 -4.43 15.24
N PRO A 86 -7.74 -3.61 15.70
CA PRO A 86 -8.71 -3.00 14.80
C PRO A 86 -8.00 -2.10 13.77
N ARG A 87 -8.66 -1.88 12.63
CA ARG A 87 -8.15 -1.05 11.52
C ARG A 87 -6.79 -1.54 10.98
N THR A 88 -6.61 -2.84 10.88
CA THR A 88 -5.37 -3.48 10.42
C THR A 88 -5.52 -4.06 9.01
N VAL A 89 -4.45 -3.89 8.22
CA VAL A 89 -4.23 -4.47 6.91
C VAL A 89 -2.99 -5.36 7.00
N MET A 90 -3.17 -6.67 6.89
CA MET A 90 -2.09 -7.63 6.73
C MET A 90 -1.83 -7.84 5.23
N ALA A 91 -0.66 -7.43 4.76
CA ALA A 91 -0.28 -7.54 3.35
C ALA A 91 0.84 -8.58 3.16
N SER A 92 0.82 -9.25 2.00
CA SER A 92 1.90 -10.15 1.61
C SER A 92 3.15 -9.36 1.19
N SER A 93 4.32 -9.78 1.69
CA SER A 93 5.66 -9.35 1.25
C SER A 93 6.15 -7.94 1.64
N CYS A 94 7.48 -7.83 1.79
CA CYS A 94 8.26 -6.60 1.79
C CYS A 94 8.84 -6.35 0.39
N ALA A 95 8.00 -6.45 -0.63
CA ALA A 95 8.40 -6.15 -2.00
C ALA A 95 8.89 -4.69 -2.10
N PRO A 96 9.72 -4.36 -3.11
CA PRO A 96 10.00 -2.97 -3.45
C PRO A 96 8.68 -2.19 -3.49
N PHE A 97 8.66 -0.98 -2.93
CA PHE A 97 7.46 -0.12 -2.88
C PHE A 97 6.34 -0.58 -1.94
N HIS A 98 6.69 -1.37 -0.92
CA HIS A 98 5.83 -1.77 0.20
C HIS A 98 4.81 -2.88 -0.10
N GLY A 99 4.69 -3.35 -1.35
CA GLY A 99 3.87 -4.52 -1.69
C GLY A 99 2.37 -4.34 -1.48
N MET A 100 1.90 -3.10 -1.32
CA MET A 100 0.50 -2.82 -0.94
C MET A 100 -0.50 -3.09 -2.07
N ASN A 101 -0.05 -3.05 -3.32
CA ASN A 101 -0.89 -3.42 -4.46
C ASN A 101 -0.85 -4.93 -4.75
N ASP A 102 0.07 -5.67 -4.12
CA ASP A 102 0.47 -6.95 -4.64
C ASP A 102 -0.34 -8.10 -4.00
N ARG A 103 -1.04 -8.82 -4.89
CA ARG A 103 -1.54 -10.20 -4.78
C ARG A 103 -2.63 -10.49 -3.75
N PHE A 104 -2.46 -10.01 -2.51
CA PHE A 104 -3.24 -10.47 -1.39
C PHE A 104 -3.17 -9.56 -0.16
N ALA A 105 -4.32 -9.31 0.45
CA ALA A 105 -4.42 -8.65 1.74
C ALA A 105 -5.53 -9.27 2.60
N ILE A 106 -5.31 -9.27 3.91
CA ILE A 106 -6.33 -9.59 4.92
C ILE A 106 -6.55 -8.38 5.79
N LEU A 107 -7.81 -8.07 6.04
CA LEU A 107 -8.23 -6.84 6.68
C LEU A 107 -9.09 -7.20 7.88
N SER A 108 -8.92 -6.46 8.97
CA SER A 108 -9.98 -6.34 9.98
C SER A 108 -11.21 -5.69 9.33
N SER A 109 -12.42 -6.05 9.75
CA SER A 109 -13.66 -5.44 9.25
C SER A 109 -13.61 -3.90 9.20
N ASP A 110 -13.13 -3.28 10.28
CA ASP A 110 -13.01 -1.81 10.43
C ASP A 110 -12.03 -1.14 9.45
N ALA A 111 -11.17 -1.92 8.79
CA ALA A 111 -10.23 -1.41 7.79
C ALA A 111 -10.81 -1.50 6.37
N ALA A 112 -11.89 -2.26 6.15
CA ALA A 112 -12.32 -2.64 4.82
C ALA A 112 -12.73 -1.42 3.97
N PHE A 113 -13.49 -0.49 4.53
CA PHE A 113 -13.89 0.73 3.81
C PHE A 113 -12.67 1.51 3.33
N ASP A 114 -11.77 1.85 4.24
CA ASP A 114 -10.58 2.66 3.94
C ASP A 114 -9.62 1.92 3.00
N TYR A 115 -9.56 0.58 3.08
CA TYR A 115 -8.75 -0.23 2.18
C TYR A 115 -9.24 -0.17 0.73
N PHE A 116 -10.55 -0.41 0.51
CA PHE A 116 -11.14 -0.49 -0.84
C PHE A 116 -11.41 0.89 -1.44
N VAL A 117 -11.88 1.84 -0.63
CA VAL A 117 -12.40 3.14 -1.10
C VAL A 117 -11.39 4.27 -0.88
N GLY A 118 -10.56 4.17 0.16
CA GLY A 118 -9.58 5.19 0.53
C GLY A 118 -8.62 5.62 -0.59
N PRO A 119 -8.04 4.70 -1.39
CA PRO A 119 -7.18 5.06 -2.52
C PRO A 119 -7.88 5.92 -3.56
N LEU A 120 -9.13 5.59 -3.91
CA LEU A 120 -9.92 6.34 -4.88
C LEU A 120 -10.25 7.74 -4.36
N LEU A 121 -10.72 7.83 -3.11
CA LEU A 121 -11.03 9.12 -2.49
C LEU A 121 -9.79 9.99 -2.36
N SER A 122 -8.67 9.42 -1.92
CA SER A 122 -7.42 10.16 -1.76
C SER A 122 -6.87 10.62 -3.10
N TYR A 123 -7.02 9.81 -4.14
CA TYR A 123 -6.61 10.16 -5.51
C TYR A 123 -7.34 11.40 -6.02
N TYR A 124 -8.62 11.61 -5.68
CA TYR A 124 -9.39 12.75 -6.18
C TYR A 124 -9.52 13.94 -5.22
N THR A 125 -9.33 13.74 -3.92
CA THR A 125 -9.76 14.73 -2.91
C THR A 125 -8.69 15.15 -1.92
N LYS A 126 -7.53 14.49 -1.90
CA LYS A 126 -6.48 14.74 -0.90
C LYS A 126 -5.20 15.22 -1.55
N PRO A 127 -4.44 16.10 -0.87
CA PRO A 127 -3.07 16.38 -1.27
C PRO A 127 -2.25 15.10 -1.31
N LEU A 128 -1.42 14.96 -2.35
CA LEU A 128 -0.61 13.78 -2.55
C LEU A 128 0.63 13.82 -1.66
N HIS A 129 1.05 12.66 -1.17
CA HIS A 129 2.24 12.56 -0.34
C HIS A 129 3.51 12.73 -1.20
N ALA A 130 4.39 13.67 -0.84
CA ALA A 130 5.55 14.08 -1.67
C ALA A 130 6.55 12.96 -2.05
N LYS A 131 6.46 11.77 -1.44
CA LYS A 131 7.37 10.64 -1.67
C LYS A 131 6.76 9.47 -2.45
N PHE A 132 5.54 9.60 -2.98
CA PHE A 132 4.99 8.53 -3.81
C PHE A 132 5.55 8.63 -5.23
N ILE A 133 5.79 7.46 -5.84
CA ILE A 133 6.40 7.35 -7.19
C ILE A 133 5.67 6.34 -8.08
N ASN A 134 4.76 5.55 -7.50
CA ASN A 134 3.95 4.56 -8.19
C ASN A 134 2.66 4.27 -7.40
N ALA A 135 1.79 3.41 -7.95
CA ALA A 135 0.55 3.03 -7.28
C ALA A 135 0.76 2.40 -5.90
N GLU A 136 1.78 1.56 -5.71
CA GLU A 136 1.99 0.85 -4.45
C GLU A 136 2.39 1.80 -3.31
N THR A 137 3.37 2.68 -3.58
CA THR A 137 3.76 3.73 -2.64
C THR A 137 2.62 4.69 -2.36
N PHE A 138 1.83 5.06 -3.37
CA PHE A 138 0.63 5.88 -3.19
C PHE A 138 -0.40 5.21 -2.26
N ILE A 139 -0.74 3.95 -2.52
CA ILE A 139 -1.66 3.17 -1.69
C ILE A 139 -1.13 3.09 -0.25
N TYR A 140 0.16 2.81 -0.09
CA TYR A 140 0.80 2.73 1.23
C TYR A 140 0.64 4.03 2.02
N TYR A 141 1.04 5.17 1.44
CA TYR A 141 0.91 6.46 2.13
C TYR A 141 -0.54 6.88 2.36
N THR A 142 -1.45 6.48 1.46
CA THR A 142 -2.89 6.67 1.66
C THR A 142 -3.38 5.90 2.89
N TYR A 143 -2.97 4.65 3.06
CA TYR A 143 -3.35 3.86 4.23
C TYR A 143 -2.78 4.42 5.52
N LEU A 144 -1.54 4.92 5.49
CA LEU A 144 -0.96 5.62 6.65
C LEU A 144 -1.74 6.90 7.00
N SER A 145 -2.13 7.71 6.02
CA SER A 145 -2.89 8.94 6.27
C SER A 145 -4.30 8.66 6.79
N LEU A 146 -4.89 7.52 6.39
CA LEU A 146 -6.14 6.99 6.92
C LEU A 146 -5.98 6.25 8.26
N LYS A 147 -4.78 6.26 8.86
CA LYS A 147 -4.47 5.61 10.15
C LYS A 147 -4.77 4.10 10.14
N LEU A 148 -4.55 3.44 9.00
CA LEU A 148 -4.57 1.98 8.92
C LEU A 148 -3.23 1.42 9.41
N LYS A 149 -3.29 0.41 10.26
CA LYS A 149 -2.11 -0.33 10.68
C LYS A 149 -1.74 -1.35 9.61
N VAL A 150 -0.59 -1.16 8.98
CA VAL A 150 -0.11 -2.08 7.93
C VAL A 150 0.89 -3.06 8.52
N ILE A 151 0.54 -4.34 8.55
CA ILE A 151 1.40 -5.44 9.00
C ILE A 151 1.86 -6.22 7.76
N LYS A 152 3.17 -6.34 7.58
CA LYS A 152 3.75 -7.09 6.46
C LYS A 152 4.21 -8.45 6.95
N THR A 153 3.70 -9.51 6.34
CA THR A 153 4.05 -10.88 6.75
C THR A 153 4.45 -11.70 5.52
N PRO A 154 5.69 -12.19 5.44
CA PRO A 154 6.11 -13.04 4.33
C PRO A 154 5.62 -14.48 4.49
N LYS A 155 5.35 -14.93 5.72
CA LYS A 155 5.16 -16.36 6.07
C LYS A 155 3.70 -16.82 6.07
N ILE A 156 2.73 -15.92 6.09
CA ILE A 156 1.34 -16.32 6.41
C ILE A 156 0.60 -16.87 5.18
N PHE A 157 1.07 -16.59 3.96
CA PHE A 157 0.14 -16.62 2.83
C PHE A 157 0.31 -17.76 1.82
N ASN A 158 1.44 -18.47 1.71
CA ASN A 158 1.63 -19.59 0.74
C ASN A 158 0.87 -19.41 -0.60
N LEU A 159 0.91 -18.19 -1.15
CA LEU A 159 0.19 -17.81 -2.36
C LEU A 159 1.05 -18.07 -3.58
N GLN A 160 0.46 -18.69 -4.60
CA GLN A 160 1.08 -18.82 -5.90
C GLN A 160 0.26 -18.12 -6.98
N LYS A 161 0.96 -17.60 -7.97
CA LYS A 161 0.35 -17.06 -9.17
C LYS A 161 0.02 -18.21 -10.11
N PHE A 162 -1.19 -18.22 -10.65
CA PHE A 162 -1.56 -19.15 -11.71
C PHE A 162 -1.84 -18.41 -13.02
N ARG A 163 -1.78 -19.13 -14.14
CA ARG A 163 -2.24 -18.64 -15.43
C ARG A 163 -3.32 -19.58 -15.94
N ILE A 164 -4.42 -19.01 -16.42
CA ILE A 164 -5.44 -19.78 -17.12
C ILE A 164 -5.00 -19.88 -18.58
N PHE A 165 -4.73 -21.10 -19.04
CA PHE A 165 -4.54 -21.39 -20.47
C PHE A 165 -5.84 -22.00 -21.01
N ASN A 166 -6.02 -22.05 -22.33
CA ASN A 166 -7.20 -22.61 -23.02
C ASN A 166 -7.44 -24.13 -22.79
N GLY A 167 -6.95 -24.69 -21.68
CA GLY A 167 -7.20 -26.04 -21.17
C GLY A 167 -7.30 -26.13 -19.65
N GLY A 168 -7.46 -24.98 -18.94
CA GLY A 168 -7.61 -24.93 -17.48
C GLY A 168 -6.53 -24.10 -16.77
N PRO A 169 -6.62 -23.95 -15.43
CA PRO A 169 -5.62 -23.27 -14.64
C PRO A 169 -4.32 -24.10 -14.58
N VAL A 170 -3.21 -23.50 -15.00
CA VAL A 170 -1.87 -24.07 -14.84
C VAL A 170 -1.14 -23.27 -13.77
N LEU A 171 -0.67 -23.96 -12.73
CA LEU A 171 0.24 -23.36 -11.75
C LEU A 171 1.52 -22.96 -12.49
N VAL A 172 1.79 -21.66 -12.52
CA VAL A 172 3.07 -21.19 -13.01
C VAL A 172 4.01 -21.26 -11.81
N PRO A 173 5.10 -22.02 -11.87
CA PRO A 173 6.11 -21.94 -10.82
C PRO A 173 6.59 -20.49 -10.77
N VAL A 174 6.12 -19.76 -9.77
CA VAL A 174 6.67 -18.46 -9.44
C VAL A 174 8.03 -18.80 -8.88
N PHE A 175 9.10 -18.45 -9.61
CA PHE A 175 10.45 -18.45 -9.05
C PHE A 175 10.34 -17.86 -7.65
N GLN A 176 10.63 -18.70 -6.66
CA GLN A 176 10.48 -18.39 -5.25
C GLN A 176 11.45 -17.23 -4.99
N LEU A 177 10.97 -15.99 -5.12
CA LEU A 177 11.71 -14.81 -4.76
C LEU A 177 11.77 -14.85 -3.24
N THR A 178 12.80 -15.51 -2.73
CA THR A 178 13.18 -15.47 -1.32
C THR A 178 13.62 -14.04 -1.04
N PHE A 179 12.70 -13.23 -0.54
CA PHE A 179 13.02 -11.93 0.00
C PHE A 179 13.59 -12.13 1.41
N PRO A 180 14.72 -11.49 1.76
CA PRO A 180 15.28 -11.59 3.11
C PRO A 180 14.24 -11.20 4.16
N GLU A 181 14.28 -11.88 5.31
CA GLU A 181 13.38 -11.65 6.43
C GLU A 181 13.30 -10.14 6.74
N CYS A 182 12.09 -9.61 6.89
CA CYS A 182 11.85 -8.21 7.17
C CYS A 182 12.25 -7.88 8.62
N GLY A 183 13.55 -7.88 8.89
CA GLY A 183 14.15 -7.43 10.13
C GLY A 183 14.33 -5.90 10.08
N GLY A 184 13.34 -5.18 10.58
CA GLY A 184 13.46 -3.75 10.81
C GLY A 184 12.10 -3.09 11.02
N SER A 185 11.77 -2.83 12.29
CA SER A 185 10.77 -1.83 12.63
C SER A 185 11.12 -0.52 11.89
N ILE A 186 10.19 -0.03 11.06
CA ILE A 186 10.35 1.29 10.42
C ILE A 186 10.23 2.41 11.48
N GLU A 187 9.67 2.12 12.66
CA GLU A 187 9.62 3.08 13.77
C GLU A 187 11.03 3.41 14.30
N ASP A 188 12.01 2.51 14.18
CA ASP A 188 13.38 2.75 14.66
C ASP A 188 14.24 3.62 13.72
N LYS A 189 13.81 3.84 12.46
CA LYS A 189 14.60 4.60 11.47
C LYS A 189 14.11 6.03 11.25
N ILE A 190 12.97 6.41 11.84
CA ILE A 190 12.44 7.77 11.72
C ILE A 190 12.88 8.68 12.89
N ILE A 191 13.45 8.13 13.97
CA ILE A 191 13.81 8.88 15.20
C ILE A 191 15.34 9.00 15.40
N LYS A 192 16.16 9.07 14.34
CA LYS A 192 17.63 9.28 14.49
C LYS A 192 18.23 10.24 13.46
N ARG A 193 17.54 11.34 13.15
CA ARG A 193 18.09 12.42 12.31
C ARG A 193 17.81 13.84 12.82
N GLU A 194 17.52 13.95 14.10
CA GLU A 194 17.60 15.19 14.86
C GLU A 194 18.48 14.82 16.07
N ASP A 195 19.48 15.65 16.40
CA ASP A 195 20.47 15.51 17.50
C ASP A 195 21.96 15.32 17.09
N ASP A 196 22.42 15.81 15.94
CA ASP A 196 23.87 15.98 15.68
C ASP A 196 24.13 17.27 14.87
N ASP A 197 23.82 18.44 15.42
CA ASP A 197 24.32 19.74 14.91
C ASP A 197 24.32 20.79 16.04
N ASP A 198 25.09 20.54 17.09
CA ASP A 198 25.48 21.57 18.08
C ASP A 198 26.89 21.24 18.58
N ASP A 199 27.92 21.82 17.96
CA ASP A 199 29.16 22.26 18.63
C ASP A 199 30.18 22.82 17.62
N ALA A 200 30.13 24.13 17.39
CA ALA A 200 31.31 24.88 16.94
C ALA A 200 31.24 26.32 17.47
N SER A 201 31.62 26.50 18.74
CA SER A 201 31.86 27.82 19.33
C SER A 201 33.26 27.92 19.96
N GLY A 202 33.93 29.04 19.68
CA GLY A 202 35.14 29.53 20.34
C GLY A 202 36.45 29.00 19.74
N SER A 203 37.52 29.76 19.51
CA SER A 203 37.95 31.14 19.85
C SER A 203 39.27 31.31 19.05
N GLY A 204 39.66 32.42 18.42
CA GLY A 204 39.78 33.79 18.90
C GLY A 204 41.26 34.15 19.01
N SER A 205 41.78 35.07 18.19
CA SER A 205 42.73 36.15 18.61
C SER A 205 43.31 36.96 17.43
N ARG A 206 42.93 38.25 17.44
CA ARG A 206 43.63 39.50 17.06
C ARG A 206 45.08 39.46 16.55
N SER A 207 45.33 40.28 15.52
CA SER A 207 46.24 41.45 15.50
C SER A 207 45.93 42.22 14.19
N GLU A 208 45.29 43.38 14.26
CA GLU A 208 45.87 44.75 14.33
C GLU A 208 46.72 45.18 13.13
N ASP A 209 46.51 46.45 12.77
CA ASP A 209 47.22 47.33 11.82
C ASP A 209 46.72 47.37 10.37
N ASN A 210 46.65 48.51 9.68
CA ASN A 210 46.46 49.94 9.98
C ASN A 210 46.37 50.61 8.57
N ILE A 211 46.07 51.93 8.52
CA ILE A 211 46.32 52.86 7.37
C ILE A 211 45.26 52.82 6.22
N VAL A 212 44.27 53.73 6.13
CA VAL A 212 44.25 55.18 5.80
C VAL A 212 44.19 55.50 4.29
N THR A 213 43.06 56.12 3.90
CA THR A 213 42.78 57.04 2.75
C THR A 213 42.89 56.48 1.33
N SER A 214 42.07 56.89 0.36
CA SER A 214 41.25 58.12 0.19
C SER A 214 39.93 57.80 -0.50
#